data_AF-A0A0V1AXK0-F1
#
_entry.id   AF-A0A0V1AXK0-F1
#
_cell.length_a   1.000
_cell.length_b   1.000
_cell.length_c   1.000
_cell.angle_alpha   90.00
_cell.angle_beta   90.00
_cell.angle_gamma   90.00
#
_symmetry.space_group_name_H-M   'P 1'
#
loop_
_entity.id
_entity.type
_entity.pdbx_description
1 polymer ?
#
loop_
_entity_poly.entity_id
_entity_poly.type
_entity_poly.pdbx_seq_one_letter_code
_entity_poly.pdbx_strand_id
1 'polypeptide(L)' 'MYSRIFEVLLSKAEELGAQLDSAKFVCDFEIDLIPVIQGNFPNTRVQGCFFHFCQAVVLQQSAGLA' A
#
# COMPACT_ATOMS: atom_id res chain seq x y z
N MET A 1 -8.51 -0.13 9.52
CA MET A 1 -7.63 -1.30 9.62
C MET A 1 -6.17 -0.91 9.37
N TYR A 2 -5.86 -0.31 8.22
CA TYR A 2 -4.50 0.08 7.86
C TYR A 2 -3.81 1.04 8.83
N SER A 3 -4.53 2.00 9.43
CA SER A 3 -3.95 2.91 10.42
C SER A 3 -3.28 2.16 11.57
N ARG A 4 -3.91 1.09 12.07
CA ARG A 4 -3.36 0.27 13.16
C ARG A 4 -2.09 -0.48 12.75
N ILE A 5 -2.02 -0.91 11.49
CA ILE A 5 -0.81 -1.56 10.94
C ILE A 5 0.34 -0.57 10.92
N PHE A 6 0.10 0.66 10.43
CA PHE A 6 1.12 1.71 10.38
C PHE A 6 1.56 2.14 11.78
N GLU A 7 0.64 2.28 12.74
CA GLU A 7 0.99 2.56 14.14
C GLU A 7 1.97 1.54 14.71
N VAL A 8 1.68 0.24 14.54
CA VAL A 8 2.54 -0.83 15.05
C VAL A 8 3.90 -0.83 14.34
N LEU A 9 3.89 -0.63 13.02
CA LEU A 9 5.09 -0.64 12.19
C LEU A 9 6.02 0.55 12.51
N LEU A 10 5.46 1.75 12.69
CA LEU A 10 6.19 2.96 13.09
C LEU A 10 6.71 2.86 14.52
N SER A 11 5.89 2.39 15.47
CA SER A 11 6.33 2.16 16.85
C SER A 11 7.51 1.18 16.90
N LYS A 12 7.49 0.14 16.05
CA LYS A 12 8.59 -0.83 16.02
C LYS A 12 9.86 -0.25 15.41
N ALA A 13 9.74 0.59 14.39
CA ALA A 13 10.87 1.28 13.80
C ALA A 13 11.53 2.22 14.82
N GLU A 14 10.72 2.96 15.58
CA GLU A 14 11.19 3.83 16.66
C GLU A 14 11.94 3.05 17.75
N GLU A 15 11.38 1.94 18.23
CA GLU A 15 12.06 1.05 19.21
C GLU A 15 13.45 0.58 18.74
N LEU A 16 13.60 0.40 17.42
CA LEU A 16 14.85 -0.06 16.81
C LEU A 16 15.77 1.10 16.38
N GLY A 17 15.36 2.36 16.62
CA GLY A 17 16.08 3.54 16.14
C GLY A 17 16.13 3.66 14.61
N ALA A 18 15.23 2.98 13.90
CA ALA A 18 15.13 3.02 12.45
C ALA A 18 14.18 4.13 12.01
N GLN A 19 14.61 4.94 11.06
CA GLN A 19 13.73 5.88 10.37
C GLN A 19 13.17 5.20 9.13
N LEU A 20 11.85 5.08 9.06
CA LEU A 20 11.18 4.71 7.83
C LEU A 20 10.92 5.99 7.04
N ASP A 21 11.56 6.13 5.90
CA ASP A 21 11.20 7.11 4.89
C ASP A 21 11.11 6.37 3.55
N SER A 22 9.92 6.38 2.98
CA SER A 22 9.69 5.69 1.71
C SER A 22 9.47 6.71 0.61
N ALA A 23 10.34 6.73 -0.39
CA ALA A 23 10.09 7.52 -1.59
C ALA A 23 8.91 6.97 -2.43
N LYS A 24 8.60 5.67 -2.31
CA LYS A 24 7.59 4.99 -3.12
C LYS A 24 6.85 3.90 -2.34
N PHE A 25 5.53 3.93 -2.40
CA PHE A 25 4.67 2.84 -1.93
C PHE A 25 3.98 2.18 -3.11
N VAL A 26 3.89 0.84 -3.11
CA VAL A 26 3.14 0.08 -4.12
C VAL A 26 2.01 -0.67 -3.41
N CYS A 27 0.76 -0.50 -3.85
CA CYS A 27 -0.42 -1.17 -3.28
C CYS A 27 -1.45 -1.51 -4.35
N ASP A 28 -2.47 -2.31 -4.02
CA ASP A 28 -3.46 -2.83 -4.97
C ASP A 28 -4.59 -1.82 -5.28
N PHE A 29 -4.25 -0.54 -5.43
CA PHE A 29 -5.20 0.56 -5.61
C PHE A 29 -6.27 0.66 -4.51
N GLU A 30 -5.98 0.13 -3.32
CA GLU A 30 -6.89 0.17 -2.17
C GLU A 30 -7.13 1.61 -1.72
N ILE A 31 -8.39 2.06 -1.84
CA ILE A 31 -8.79 3.46 -1.62
C ILE A 31 -8.56 3.89 -0.16
N ASP A 32 -8.78 3.00 0.81
CA ASP A 32 -8.64 3.29 2.23
C ASP A 32 -7.18 3.27 2.71
N LEU A 33 -6.28 2.62 1.96
CA LEU A 33 -4.84 2.58 2.25
C LEU A 33 -4.10 3.85 1.79
N ILE A 34 -4.50 4.44 0.66
CA ILE A 34 -3.90 5.67 0.12
C ILE A 34 -3.81 6.81 1.15
N PRO A 35 -4.90 7.22 1.84
CA PRO A 35 -4.84 8.31 2.81
C PRO A 35 -3.98 7.95 4.04
N VAL A 36 -3.89 6.67 4.41
CA VAL A 36 -3.03 6.23 5.52
C VAL A 36 -1.56 6.39 5.14
N ILE A 37 -1.16 6.00 3.93
CA ILE A 37 0.20 6.19 3.45
C ILE A 37 0.55 7.68 3.41
N GLN A 38 -0.32 8.51 2.81
CA GLN A 38 -0.07 9.94 2.67
C GLN A 38 -0.04 10.68 4.02
N GLY A 39 -0.84 10.24 4.99
CA GLY A 39 -0.83 10.82 6.34
C GLY A 39 0.46 10.52 7.11
N ASN A 40 1.05 9.34 6.93
CA ASN A 40 2.29 8.96 7.62
C ASN A 40 3.56 9.36 6.85
N PHE A 41 3.49 9.38 5.52
CA PHE A 41 4.59 9.67 4.62
C PHE A 41 4.14 10.64 3.51
N PRO A 42 4.06 11.95 3.79
CA PRO A 42 3.42 12.93 2.91
C PRO A 42 4.13 13.13 1.56
N ASN A 43 5.43 12.83 1.49
CA ASN A 43 6.21 12.95 0.26
C ASN A 43 6.28 11.65 -0.55
N THR A 44 5.68 10.57 -0.06
CA THR A 44 5.73 9.27 -0.73
C THR A 44 4.86 9.24 -1.97
N ARG A 45 5.43 8.74 -3.08
CA ARG A 45 4.64 8.45 -4.27
C ARG A 45 3.92 7.11 -4.12
N VAL A 46 2.59 7.13 -4.05
CA VAL A 46 1.77 5.91 -4.09
C VAL A 46 1.59 5.47 -5.55
N GLN A 47 1.88 4.20 -5.84
CA GLN A 47 1.73 3.56 -7.13
C GLN A 47 0.85 2.32 -7.00
N GLY A 48 0.02 2.07 -8.00
CA GLY A 48 -0.75 0.84 -8.06
C GLY A 48 0.12 -0.35 -8.46
N CYS A 49 -0.18 -1.52 -7.91
CA CYS A 49 0.46 -2.77 -8.27
C CYS A 49 -0.10 -3.29 -9.60
N PHE A 50 0.64 -3.08 -10.69
CA PHE A 50 0.23 -3.60 -12.00
C PHE A 50 0.26 -5.12 -12.08
N PHE A 51 1.07 -5.80 -11.27
CA PHE A 51 1.10 -7.26 -11.24
C PHE A 51 -0.26 -7.82 -10.79
N HIS A 52 -0.77 -7.39 -9.63
CA HIS A 52 -2.07 -7.83 -9.13
C HIS A 52 -3.22 -7.33 -10.00
N PHE A 53 -3.11 -6.13 -10.57
CA PHE A 53 -4.09 -5.64 -11.55
C PHE A 53 -4.18 -6.56 -12.78
N CYS A 54 -3.04 -6.90 -13.39
CA CYS A 54 -3.01 -7.82 -14.54
C CYS A 54 -3.55 -9.20 -14.16
N GLN A 55 -3.19 -9.71 -12.99
CA GLN A 55 -3.73 -10.98 -12.49
C GLN A 55 -5.26 -10.94 -12.36
N ALA A 56 -5.81 -9.87 -11.79
CA ALA A 56 -7.26 -9.68 -11.66
C ALA A 56 -7.95 -9.60 -13.04
N VAL A 57 -7.37 -8.87 -14.00
CA VAL A 57 -7.89 -8.77 -15.38
C VAL A 57 -7.89 -10.14 -16.07
N VAL A 58 -6.79 -10.89 -15.98
CA VAL A 58 -6.69 -12.23 -16.57
C VAL A 58 -7.71 -13.19 -15.94
N LEU A 59 -7.88 -13.13 -14.62
CA LEU A 59 -8.88 -13.93 -13.93
C LEU A 59 -10.30 -13.56 -14.36
N GLN A 60 -10.63 -12.28 -14.47
CA GLN A 60 -11.95 -11.81 -14.91
C GLN A 60 -12.27 -12.29 -16.33
N GLN A 61 -11.31 -12.16 -17.25
CA GLN A 61 -11.44 -12.62 -18.64
C GLN A 61 -11.60 -14.14 -18.72
N SER A 62 -10.84 -14.90 -17.92
CA SER A 62 -10.91 -16.36 -17.88
C SER A 62 -12.20 -16.87 -17.24
N ALA A 63 -12.79 -16.12 -16.32
CA ALA A 63 -14.05 -16.46 -15.65
C ALA A 63 -15.31 -16.14 -16.48
N GLY A 64 -15.16 -15.54 -17.68
CA GLY A 64 -16.29 -15.15 -18.52
C GLY A 64 -17.16 -14.03 -17.91
N LEU A 65 -16.63 -13.28 -16.94
CA LEU A 65 -17.32 -12.18 -16.24
C LEU A 65 -17.14 -10.84 -16.97
N ALA A 66 -17.29 -10.84 -18.29
CA ALA A 66 -17.25 -9.65 -19.13
C ALA A 66 -18.66 -9.19 -19.51
#